data_AF-A0A920CQS7-F1
#
_entry.id   AF-A0A920CQS7-F1
#
_cell.length_a   1.000
_cell.length_b   1.000
_cell.length_c   1.000
_cell.angle_alpha   90.00
_cell.angle_beta   90.00
_cell.angle_gamma   90.00
#
_symmetry.space_group_name_H-M   'P 1'
#
loop_
_entity.id
_entity.type
_entity.pdbx_description
1 polymer ?
#
loop_
_entity_poly.entity_id
_entity_poly.type
_entity_poly.pdbx_seq_one_letter_code
_entity_poly.pdbx_strand_id
1 'polypeptide(L)'
;MTLGKITLTNDEINEYNRLKQKIRNARTRLEIALYTKQAEEILENGRLRYINKLENNNKPQIKSIQDRNKLKPGKVKLSGYAAANHSYNLPHHIKRPGIITKLVKSNSGR
;
A
#
# COMPACT_ATOMS: atom_id res chain seq x y z
N MET A 1 -20.73 21.68 3.23
CA MET A 1 -19.87 20.53 2.88
C MET A 1 -19.32 20.75 1.49
N THR A 2 -18.04 21.09 1.35
CA THR A 2 -17.38 21.08 0.04
C THR A 2 -17.27 19.62 -0.40
N LEU A 3 -17.80 19.27 -1.59
CA LEU A 3 -17.50 18.00 -2.23
C LEU A 3 -15.98 17.96 -2.44
N GLY A 4 -15.27 17.35 -1.50
CA GLY A 4 -13.83 17.13 -1.63
C GLY A 4 -13.58 16.34 -2.91
N LYS A 5 -12.52 16.69 -3.65
CA LYS A 5 -12.08 15.88 -4.78
C LYS A 5 -11.60 14.52 -4.23
N ILE A 6 -12.07 13.43 -4.83
CA ILE A 6 -11.73 12.06 -4.45
C ILE A 6 -11.03 11.41 -5.64
N THR A 7 -9.99 10.61 -5.38
CA THR A 7 -9.33 9.81 -6.43
C THR A 7 -9.66 8.33 -6.24
N LEU A 8 -10.55 7.81 -7.07
CA LEU A 8 -10.94 6.40 -7.10
C LEU A 8 -10.30 5.67 -8.28
N THR A 9 -10.02 4.39 -8.09
CA THR A 9 -9.65 3.47 -9.17
C THR A 9 -10.91 2.98 -9.90
N ASN A 10 -10.74 2.40 -11.09
CA ASN A 10 -11.87 1.84 -11.84
C ASN A 10 -12.58 0.72 -11.07
N ASP A 11 -11.82 -0.12 -10.35
CA ASP A 11 -12.38 -1.21 -9.55
C ASP A 11 -13.23 -0.69 -8.40
N GLU A 12 -12.78 0.36 -7.71
CA GLU A 12 -13.53 1.01 -6.64
C GLU A 12 -14.79 1.71 -7.16
N ILE A 13 -14.74 2.31 -8.35
CA ILE A 13 -15.92 2.88 -9.00
C ILE A 13 -16.95 1.78 -9.29
N ASN A 14 -16.50 0.64 -9.80
CA ASN A 14 -17.37 -0.51 -10.07
C ASN A 14 -17.99 -1.06 -8.79
N GLU A 15 -17.19 -1.21 -7.73
CA GLU A 15 -17.66 -1.69 -6.44
C GLU A 15 -18.64 -0.71 -5.78
N TYR A 16 -18.34 0.60 -5.80
CA TYR A 16 -19.24 1.64 -5.32
C TYR A 16 -20.57 1.62 -6.07
N ASN A 17 -20.56 1.48 -7.40
CA ASN A 17 -21.77 1.36 -8.20
C ASN A 17 -22.57 0.10 -7.85
N ARG A 18 -21.89 -1.03 -7.58
CA ARG A 18 -22.53 -2.25 -7.11
C ARG A 18 -23.18 -2.06 -5.74
N LEU A 19 -22.52 -1.37 -4.81
CA LEU A 19 -23.07 -1.03 -3.50
C LEU A 19 -24.28 -0.10 -3.63
N LYS A 20 -24.23 0.89 -4.52
CA LYS A 20 -25.36 1.78 -4.81
C LYS A 20 -26.59 1.00 -5.30
N GLN A 21 -26.40 -0.04 -6.10
CA GLN A 21 -27.50 -0.91 -6.53
C GLN A 21 -28.01 -1.79 -5.38
N LYS A 22 -27.11 -2.35 -4.55
CA LYS A 22 -27.50 -3.12 -3.37
C LYS A 22 -28.31 -2.30 -2.37
N ILE A 23 -27.96 -1.02 -2.15
CA ILE A 23 -28.72 -0.11 -1.28
C ILE A 23 -30.15 0.08 -1.82
N ARG A 24 -30.32 0.26 -3.14
CA ARG A 24 -31.66 0.39 -3.75
C ARG A 24 -32.48 -0.88 -3.63
N ASN A 25 -31.84 -2.04 -3.66
CA ASN A 25 -32.50 -3.35 -3.60
C ASN A 25 -32.64 -3.90 -2.16
N ALA A 26 -32.07 -3.22 -1.17
CA ALA A 26 -32.07 -3.67 0.21
C ALA A 26 -33.50 -3.65 0.78
N ARG A 27 -33.83 -4.68 1.58
CA ARG A 27 -35.16 -4.83 2.17
C ARG A 27 -35.22 -4.27 3.57
N THR A 28 -34.09 -4.22 4.27
CA THR A 28 -34.02 -3.82 5.68
C THR A 28 -33.14 -2.58 5.87
N ARG A 29 -33.44 -1.82 6.93
CA ARG A 29 -32.59 -0.68 7.34
C ARG A 29 -31.17 -1.10 7.69
N LEU A 30 -31.00 -2.32 8.22
CA LEU A 30 -29.69 -2.84 8.60
C LEU A 30 -28.82 -3.12 7.36
N GLU A 31 -29.38 -3.70 6.31
CA GLU A 31 -28.70 -3.87 5.02
C GLU A 31 -28.30 -2.53 4.41
N ILE A 32 -29.23 -1.55 4.42
CA ILE A 32 -28.94 -0.20 3.93
C ILE A 32 -27.75 0.41 4.69
N ALA A 33 -27.77 0.33 6.03
CA ALA A 33 -26.69 0.87 6.86
C ALA A 33 -25.35 0.18 6.58
N LEU A 34 -25.36 -1.16 6.45
CA LEU A 34 -24.16 -1.93 6.13
C LEU A 34 -23.57 -1.51 4.77
N TYR A 35 -24.37 -1.48 3.71
CA TYR A 35 -23.89 -1.14 2.37
C TYR A 35 -23.49 0.34 2.26
N THR A 36 -24.16 1.22 2.99
CA THR A 36 -23.79 2.64 3.05
C THR A 36 -22.42 2.80 3.71
N LYS A 37 -22.18 2.12 4.84
CA LYS A 37 -20.88 2.14 5.50
C LYS A 37 -19.76 1.61 4.60
N GLN A 38 -20.01 0.54 3.86
CA GLN A 38 -19.04 0.02 2.87
C GLN A 38 -18.75 1.04 1.77
N ALA A 39 -19.78 1.76 1.30
CA ALA A 39 -19.61 2.79 0.28
C ALA A 39 -18.81 3.99 0.82
N GLU A 40 -19.02 4.37 2.08
CA GLU A 40 -18.26 5.42 2.76
C GLU A 40 -16.78 5.05 2.89
N GLU A 41 -16.45 3.79 3.23
CA GLU A 41 -15.06 3.33 3.33
C GLU A 41 -14.31 3.46 1.99
N ILE A 42 -14.96 3.13 0.87
CA ILE A 42 -14.37 3.32 -0.47
C ILE A 42 -14.09 4.80 -0.75
N LEU A 43 -15.03 5.68 -0.41
CA LEU A 43 -14.87 7.12 -0.62
C LEU A 43 -13.77 7.71 0.27
N GLU A 44 -13.68 7.29 1.53
CA GLU A 44 -12.64 7.75 2.45
C GLU A 44 -11.25 7.28 2.00
N ASN A 45 -11.11 6.04 1.51
CA ASN A 45 -9.87 5.56 0.91
C ASN A 45 -9.44 6.42 -0.29
N GLY A 46 -10.40 6.79 -1.15
CA GLY A 46 -10.14 7.69 -2.27
C GLY A 46 -9.77 9.11 -1.86
N ARG A 47 -10.31 9.58 -0.74
CA ARG A 47 -9.97 10.87 -0.16
C ARG A 47 -8.55 10.85 0.43
N LEU A 48 -8.21 9.82 1.18
CA LEU A 48 -6.86 9.64 1.75
C LEU A 48 -5.80 9.58 0.64
N ARG A 49 -6.05 8.86 -0.46
CA ARG A 49 -5.14 8.87 -1.61
C ARG A 49 -4.99 10.24 -2.25
N TYR A 50 -6.07 11.00 -2.37
CA TYR A 50 -6.02 12.36 -2.89
C TYR A 50 -5.18 13.27 -1.98
N ILE A 51 -5.37 13.19 -0.66
CA ILE A 51 -4.57 13.94 0.33
C ILE A 51 -3.10 13.54 0.22
N ASN A 52 -2.77 12.24 0.20
CA ASN A 52 -1.40 11.76 0.05
C ASN A 52 -0.73 12.28 -1.23
N LYS A 53 -1.49 12.37 -2.34
CA LYS A 53 -0.99 12.93 -3.60
C LYS A 53 -0.69 14.43 -3.46
N LEU A 54 -1.54 15.18 -2.77
CA LEU A 54 -1.30 16.60 -2.51
C LEU A 54 -0.07 16.81 -1.63
N GLU A 55 0.07 16.04 -0.55
CA GLU A 55 1.22 16.13 0.36
C GLU A 55 2.54 15.79 -0.32
N ASN A 56 2.56 14.78 -1.19
CA ASN A 56 3.76 14.39 -1.92
C ASN A 56 4.12 15.36 -3.05
N ASN A 57 3.13 15.98 -3.71
CA ASN A 57 3.39 16.99 -4.76
C ASN A 57 3.81 18.34 -4.17
N ASN A 58 3.46 18.64 -2.92
CA ASN A 58 3.84 19.88 -2.24
C ASN A 58 5.19 19.82 -1.53
N LYS A 59 5.83 18.64 -1.46
CA LYS A 59 7.23 18.55 -1.03
C LYS A 59 8.11 18.98 -2.21
N PRO A 60 8.88 20.08 -2.11
CA PRO A 60 9.85 20.40 -3.15
C PRO A 60 10.78 19.21 -3.30
N GLN A 61 10.91 18.69 -4.53
CA GLN A 61 11.95 17.75 -4.86
C GLN A 61 13.28 18.46 -4.56
N ILE A 62 13.86 18.20 -3.39
CA ILE A 62 15.25 18.54 -3.11
C ILE A 62 16.03 17.64 -4.07
N LYS A 63 16.24 18.13 -5.30
CA LYS A 63 17.27 17.61 -6.19
C LYS A 63 18.55 17.78 -5.40
N SER A 64 19.03 16.70 -4.80
CA SER A 64 20.36 16.67 -4.22
C SER A 64 21.30 17.11 -5.33
N ILE A 65 21.93 18.27 -5.12
CA ILE A 65 23.04 18.75 -5.94
C ILE A 65 24.11 17.67 -5.73
N GLN A 66 24.18 16.73 -6.68
CA GLN A 66 25.34 15.86 -6.77
C GLN A 66 26.49 16.76 -7.19
N ASP A 67 27.24 17.23 -6.20
CA ASP A 67 28.58 17.78 -6.36
C ASP A 67 29.45 16.72 -7.05
N ARG A 68 29.40 16.69 -8.38
CA ARG A 68 30.37 15.98 -9.19
C ARG A 68 31.38 16.99 -9.71
N ASN A 69 32.25 17.42 -8.80
CA ASN A 69 33.63 17.79 -9.12
C ASN A 69 34.30 16.58 -9.79
N LYS A 70 34.07 16.40 -11.09
CA LYS A 70 34.87 15.47 -11.91
C LYS A 70 36.18 16.18 -12.27
N LEU A 71 37.15 16.12 -11.35
CA LEU A 71 38.55 16.17 -11.74
C LEU A 71 38.80 15.03 -12.74
N LYS A 72 39.33 15.38 -13.91
CA LYS A 72 39.87 14.41 -14.87
C LYS A 72 41.23 13.92 -14.35
N PRO A 73 41.48 12.61 -14.21
CA PRO A 73 42.84 12.11 -14.18
C PRO A 73 43.18 11.45 -15.52
N GLY A 74 44.28 11.90 -16.11
CA GLY A 74 44.90 11.28 -17.27
C GLY A 74 45.57 9.95 -16.94
N LYS A 75 45.62 9.09 -17.96
CA LYS A 75 46.56 7.98 -18.25
C LYS A 75 47.20 7.25 -17.05
N VAL A 76 46.84 5.98 -16.81
CA VAL A 76 47.81 4.89 -16.52
C VAL A 76 47.25 3.55 -17.03
N LYS A 77 48.17 2.68 -17.50
CA LYS A 77 48.01 1.43 -18.24
C LYS A 77 47.75 0.19 -17.35
N LEU A 78 47.06 -0.79 -17.95
CA LEU A 78 47.17 -2.27 -17.87
C LEU A 78 47.56 -3.03 -16.57
N SER A 79 46.75 -4.07 -16.33
CA SER A 79 47.07 -5.44 -15.83
C SER A 79 47.29 -5.68 -14.33
N GLY A 80 46.70 -6.78 -13.83
CA GLY A 80 47.06 -7.41 -12.57
C GLY A 80 45.89 -8.13 -11.88
N TYR A 81 45.86 -9.45 -11.99
CA TYR A 81 44.97 -10.40 -11.33
C TYR A 81 44.67 -10.08 -9.85
N ALA A 82 43.38 -10.12 -9.49
CA ALA A 82 42.97 -10.35 -8.10
C ALA A 82 41.63 -11.12 -8.08
N ALA A 83 41.74 -12.43 -7.87
CA ALA A 83 40.62 -13.26 -7.44
C ALA A 83 40.35 -12.97 -5.97
N ALA A 84 39.14 -12.51 -5.65
CA ALA A 84 38.66 -12.44 -4.27
C ALA A 84 37.29 -13.12 -4.21
N ASN A 85 37.26 -14.22 -3.47
CA ASN A 85 36.11 -15.06 -3.20
C ASN A 85 34.94 -14.26 -2.62
N HIS A 86 33.81 -14.21 -3.33
CA HIS A 86 32.53 -13.83 -2.74
C HIS A 86 31.57 -15.03 -2.77
N SER A 87 31.52 -15.69 -1.62
CA SER A 87 30.45 -16.59 -1.20
C SER A 87 29.12 -15.84 -1.18
N TYR A 88 28.25 -16.12 -2.16
CA TYR A 88 26.87 -15.68 -2.12
C TYR A 88 26.06 -16.63 -1.24
N ASN A 89 25.88 -16.27 0.03
CA ASN A 89 24.87 -16.90 0.89
C ASN A 89 23.47 -16.52 0.37
N LEU A 90 22.67 -17.53 -0.02
CA LEU A 90 21.24 -17.37 -0.32
C LEU A 90 20.49 -16.92 0.95
N PRO A 91 19.59 -15.93 0.87
CA PRO A 91 18.79 -15.51 2.02
C PRO A 91 17.72 -16.55 2.38
N HIS A 92 17.58 -16.70 3.69
CA HIS A 92 16.80 -17.68 4.45
C HIS A 92 15.30 -17.79 4.10
N HIS A 93 14.85 -19.05 4.14
CA HIS A 93 13.49 -19.56 4.29
C HIS A 93 12.58 -18.72 5.22
N ILE A 94 11.49 -18.16 4.68
CA ILE A 94 10.43 -17.53 5.44
C ILE A 94 9.67 -18.61 6.23
N LYS A 95 9.98 -18.74 7.52
CA LYS A 95 9.18 -19.53 8.46
C LYS A 95 7.84 -18.82 8.67
N ARG A 96 6.74 -19.43 8.22
CA ARG A 96 5.37 -19.01 8.54
C ARG A 96 5.16 -19.09 10.06
N PRO A 97 4.62 -18.06 10.72
CA PRO A 97 4.19 -18.21 12.11
C PRO A 97 2.97 -19.14 12.17
N GLY A 98 3.06 -20.18 13.00
CA GLY A 98 1.97 -21.13 13.24
C GLY A 98 0.79 -20.42 13.90
N ILE A 99 -0.40 -20.62 13.32
CA ILE A 99 -1.66 -20.18 13.91
C ILE A 99 -1.92 -21.09 15.12
N ILE A 100 -1.66 -20.56 16.32
CA ILE A 100 -2.10 -21.19 17.57
C ILE A 100 -3.59 -20.90 17.71
N THR A 101 -4.44 -21.80 17.22
CA THR A 101 -5.86 -21.81 17.55
C THR A 101 -6.01 -22.12 19.03
N LYS A 102 -6.35 -21.13 19.86
CA LYS A 102 -6.81 -21.37 21.23
C LYS A 102 -8.15 -22.09 21.16
N LEU A 103 -8.17 -23.38 21.46
CA LEU A 103 -9.38 -24.15 21.75
C LEU A 103 -9.99 -23.59 23.05
N VAL A 104 -11.07 -22.82 22.91
CA VAL A 104 -11.91 -22.42 24.04
C VAL A 104 -12.79 -23.60 24.42
N LYS A 105 -12.60 -24.12 25.63
CA LYS A 105 -13.45 -25.15 26.21
C LYS A 105 -14.74 -24.48 26.69
N SER A 106 -15.78 -24.52 25.86
CA SER A 106 -17.15 -24.23 26.29
C SER A 106 -17.63 -25.39 27.17
N ASN A 107 -17.71 -25.15 28.49
CA ASN A 107 -18.48 -26.02 29.36
C ASN A 107 -19.79 -25.30 29.69
N SER A 108 -20.85 -25.73 28.99
CA SER A 108 -22.24 -25.46 29.34
C SER A 108 -22.54 -26.03 30.70
N GLY A 109 -23.18 -25.23 31.56
CA GLY A 109 -23.44 -25.55 32.95
C GLY A 109 -24.33 -26.77 33.20
N ARG A 110 -24.16 -27.29 34.41
CA ARG A 110 -25.20 -27.83 35.29
C ARG A 110 -24.73 -27.66 36.72
#